data_AF-A0A949P5A4-F1
#
_entry.id   AF-A0A949P5A4-F1
#
_cell.length_a   1.000
_cell.length_b   1.000
_cell.length_c   1.000
_cell.angle_alpha   90.00
_cell.angle_beta   90.00
_cell.angle_gamma   90.00
#
_symmetry.space_group_name_H-M   'P 1'
#
loop_
_entity.id
_entity.type
_entity.pdbx_description
1 polymer ?
#
loop_
_entity_poly.entity_id
_entity_poly.type
_entity_poly.pdbx_seq_one_letter_code
_entity_poly.pdbx_strand_id
1 'polypeptide(L)' 'ELSTNNLETIRMLTRIGLGWSVLPNTMVQQDSTMYPLIISNVDIQRQLGTVQYGQRTLSNAAKEFLLLLEA' A
#
# COMPACT_ATOMS: atom_id res chain seq x y z
N GLU A 1 -8.87 -5.75 19.51
CA GLU A 1 -9.62 -5.52 18.26
C GLU A 1 -8.90 -6.21 17.12
N LEU A 2 -9.61 -6.86 16.18
CA LEU A 2 -9.01 -7.17 14.88
C LEU A 2 -8.88 -5.85 14.13
N SER A 3 -7.89 -5.04 14.49
CA SER A 3 -7.37 -4.00 13.61
C SER A 3 -6.58 -4.71 12.50
N THR A 4 -7.28 -5.45 11.65
CA THR A 4 -6.72 -5.98 10.41
C THR A 4 -6.50 -4.81 9.47
N ASN A 5 -5.44 -4.04 9.72
CA ASN A 5 -4.83 -3.12 8.76
C ASN A 5 -4.09 -3.88 7.64
N ASN A 6 -4.38 -5.17 7.48
CA ASN A 6 -3.90 -5.99 6.40
C ASN A 6 -4.75 -5.71 5.16
N LEU A 7 -4.16 -4.97 4.22
CA LEU A 7 -4.83 -4.58 2.97
C LEU A 7 -5.28 -5.79 2.15
N GLU A 8 -4.63 -6.96 2.28
CA GLU A 8 -5.06 -8.19 1.60
C GLU A 8 -6.41 -8.67 2.15
N THR A 9 -6.56 -8.67 3.48
CA THR A 9 -7.82 -9.04 4.13
C THR A 9 -8.93 -8.07 3.73
N ILE A 10 -8.65 -6.77 3.72
CA ILE A 10 -9.60 -5.73 3.28
C ILE A 10 -9.99 -5.94 1.81
N ARG A 11 -9.02 -6.22 0.93
CA ARG A 11 -9.27 -6.54 -0.48
C ARG A 11 -10.20 -7.73 -0.61
N MET A 12 -9.91 -8.83 0.08
CA MET A 12 -10.71 -10.05 0.04
C MET A 12 -12.15 -9.81 0.51
N LEU A 13 -12.36 -9.12 1.63
CA LEU A 13 -13.69 -8.81 2.15
C LEU A 13 -14.50 -7.91 1.20
N THR A 14 -13.84 -6.92 0.58
CA THR A 14 -14.45 -6.05 -0.44
C THR A 14 -14.86 -6.87 -1.66
N ARG A 15 -13.97 -7.75 -2.13
CA ARG A 15 -14.20 -8.60 -3.31
C ARG A 15 -15.38 -9.56 -3.14
N ILE A 16 -15.55 -10.15 -1.97
CA ILE A 16 -16.70 -11.04 -1.69
C ILE A 16 -18.01 -10.28 -1.43
N GLY A 17 -18.00 -8.94 -1.50
CA GLY A 17 -19.19 -8.12 -1.37
C GLY A 17 -19.59 -7.78 0.08
N LEU A 18 -18.69 -7.90 1.05
CA LEU A 18 -18.98 -7.52 2.45
C LEU A 18 -19.06 -5.99 2.65
N GLY A 19 -18.72 -5.20 1.63
CA GLY A 19 -18.82 -3.74 1.66
C GLY A 19 -17.90 -3.08 0.64
N TRP A 20 -17.66 -1.79 0.83
CA TRP A 20 -16.68 -1.00 0.08
C TRP A 20 -15.51 -0.62 0.99
N SER A 21 -14.34 -0.37 0.40
CA SER A 21 -13.17 0.06 1.16
C SER A 21 -12.24 0.94 0.33
N VAL A 22 -11.25 1.55 0.98
CA VAL A 22 -10.18 2.33 0.36
C VAL A 22 -8.95 1.43 0.22
N LEU A 23 -8.50 1.19 -1.00
CA LEU A 23 -7.36 0.35 -1.33
C LEU A 23 -6.41 1.10 -2.27
N PRO A 24 -5.08 0.83 -2.22
CA PRO A 24 -4.16 1.33 -3.23
C PRO A 24 -4.58 0.91 -4.64
N ASN A 25 -4.44 1.81 -5.61
CA ASN A 25 -4.83 1.56 -7.00
C ASN A 25 -4.15 0.31 -7.59
N THR A 26 -2.90 0.05 -7.22
CA THR A 26 -2.16 -1.15 -7.64
C THR A 26 -2.85 -2.45 -7.20
N MET A 27 -3.52 -2.44 -6.05
CA MET A 27 -4.23 -3.60 -5.51
C MET A 27 -5.58 -3.85 -6.19
N VAL A 28 -6.21 -2.80 -6.75
CA VAL A 28 -7.45 -2.88 -7.52
C VAL A 28 -7.17 -3.33 -8.95
N GLN A 29 -6.13 -2.79 -9.60
CA GLN A 29 -5.74 -3.15 -10.97
C GLN A 29 -5.38 -4.64 -11.14
N GLN A 30 -4.93 -5.29 -10.08
CA GLN A 30 -4.59 -6.73 -10.07
C GLN A 30 -5.82 -7.65 -10.07
N ASP A 31 -7.02 -7.13 -9.85
CA ASP A 31 -8.23 -7.93 -9.70
C ASP A 31 -9.39 -7.35 -10.53
N SER A 32 -9.70 -8.04 -11.63
CA SER A 32 -10.75 -7.64 -12.57
C SER A 32 -12.18 -7.76 -12.01
N THR A 33 -12.35 -8.34 -10.82
CA THR A 33 -13.67 -8.47 -10.18
C THR A 33 -14.04 -7.27 -9.31
N MET A 34 -13.11 -6.33 -9.11
CA MET A 34 -13.34 -5.11 -8.34
C MET A 34 -13.39 -3.88 -9.24
N TYR A 35 -14.22 -2.91 -8.86
CA TYR A 35 -14.40 -1.67 -9.61
C TYR A 35 -14.14 -0.46 -8.70
N PRO A 36 -13.29 0.50 -9.12
CA PRO A 36 -13.06 1.71 -8.35
C PRO A 36 -14.30 2.61 -8.34
N LEU A 37 -14.61 3.19 -7.19
CA LEU A 37 -15.66 4.21 -7.06
C LEU A 37 -15.04 5.60 -7.30
N ILE A 38 -15.52 6.31 -8.32
CA ILE A 38 -15.04 7.65 -8.65
C ILE A 38 -15.79 8.68 -7.80
N ILE A 39 -15.07 9.34 -6.89
CA ILE A 39 -15.60 10.36 -5.99
C ILE A 39 -15.00 11.71 -6.37
N SER A 40 -15.83 12.70 -6.68
CA SER A 40 -15.36 14.04 -7.04
C SER A 40 -14.70 14.73 -5.85
N ASN A 41 -13.60 15.45 -6.11
CA ASN A 41 -12.85 16.24 -5.11
C ASN A 41 -12.23 15.41 -3.97
N VAL A 42 -12.00 14.11 -4.17
CA VAL A 42 -11.30 13.26 -3.21
C VAL A 42 -10.04 12.70 -3.87
N ASP A 43 -8.89 13.06 -3.31
CA ASP A 43 -7.60 12.48 -3.68
C ASP A 43 -6.94 11.94 -2.41
N ILE A 44 -6.81 10.61 -2.33
CA ILE A 44 -6.23 9.92 -1.19
C ILE A 44 -4.87 9.39 -1.62
N GLN A 45 -3.83 9.91 -1.00
CA GLN A 45 -2.46 9.49 -1.26
C GLN A 45 -1.79 9.01 0.03
N ARG A 46 -0.92 8.01 -0.12
CA ARG A 46 -0.05 7.54 0.96
C ARG A 46 1.40 7.68 0.51
N GLN A 47 2.16 8.50 1.23
CA GLN A 47 3.60 8.55 1.05
C GLN A 47 4.22 7.29 1.66
N LEU A 48 4.97 6.55 0.85
CA LEU A 48 5.81 5.45 1.31
C LEU A 48 7.25 5.96 1.43
N GLY A 49 8.00 5.41 2.37
CA GLY A 49 9.38 5.79 2.63
C GLY A 49 10.14 4.65 3.30
N THR A 50 11.41 4.89 3.60
CA THR A 50 12.32 3.93 4.22
C THR A 50 12.56 4.30 5.68
N VAL A 51 12.76 3.29 6.53
CA VAL A 51 13.08 3.48 7.95
C VAL A 51 14.45 2.88 8.22
N GLN A 52 15.34 3.69 8.80
CA GLN A 52 16.69 3.28 9.18
C GLN A 52 16.92 3.46 10.67
N TYR A 53 17.75 2.60 11.25
CA TYR A 53 18.14 2.72 12.66
C TYR A 53 19.30 3.71 12.78
N GLY A 54 19.06 4.87 13.40
CA GLY A 54 19.99 6.00 13.39
C GLY A 54 21.37 5.75 14.02
N GLN A 55 21.54 4.71 14.83
CA GLN A 55 22.84 4.34 15.42
C GLN A 55 23.62 3.30 14.60
N ARG A 56 23.13 2.92 13.41
CA ARG A 56 23.82 1.97 12.53
C ARG A 56 24.29 2.66 11.26
N THR A 57 25.57 2.47 10.94
CA THR A 57 26.11 2.81 9.63
C THR A 57 25.52 1.86 8.58
N LEU A 58 25.03 2.42 7.47
CA LEU A 58 24.56 1.63 6.34
C LEU A 58 25.71 0.85 5.71
N SER A 59 25.51 -0.45 5.51
CA SER A 59 26.41 -1.26 4.69
C SER A 59 26.36 -0.80 3.23
N ASN A 60 27.36 -1.18 2.43
CA ASN A 60 27.35 -0.88 1.00
C ASN A 60 26.09 -1.43 0.33
N ALA A 61 25.70 -2.67 0.64
CA ALA A 61 24.47 -3.27 0.10
C ALA A 61 23.20 -2.49 0.50
N ALA A 62 23.12 -1.97 1.73
CA ALA A 62 21.97 -1.17 2.17
C ALA A 62 21.89 0.17 1.44
N LYS A 63 23.04 0.82 1.17
CA LYS A 63 23.09 2.05 0.37
C LYS A 63 22.62 1.80 -1.07
N GLU A 64 23.15 0.76 -1.71
CA GLU A 64 22.74 0.40 -3.07
C GLU A 64 21.25 0.04 -3.14
N PHE A 65 20.71 -0.64 -2.12
CA PHE A 65 19.28 -0.92 -2.05
C PHE A 65 18.43 0.35 -1.95
N LEU A 66 18.83 1.34 -1.14
CA LEU A 66 18.12 2.62 -1.06
C LEU A 66 18.18 3.38 -2.39
N LEU A 67 19.33 3.38 -3.07
CA LEU A 67 19.47 3.98 -4.40
C LEU A 67 18.53 3.33 -5.43
N LEU A 68 18.41 1.99 -5.41
CA LEU A 68 17.49 1.27 -6.29
C LEU A 68 16.01 1.56 -6.00
N LEU A 69 15.66 1.94 -4.77
CA LEU A 69 14.28 2.27 -4.39
C LEU A 69 13.89 3.73 -4.71
N GLU A 70 14.87 4.63 -4.80
CA GLU A 70 14.66 6.05 -5.12
C GLU A 70 14.68 6.35 -6.63
N ALA A 71 15.21 5.42 -7.44
CA ALA A 71 15.25 5.49 -8.90
C ALA A 71 13.90 5.13 -9.55
#